data_AF-A0A934G0B7-F1
#
_entry.id   AF-A0A934G0B7-F1
#
_cell.length_a   1.000
_cell.length_b   1.000
_cell.length_c   1.000
_cell.angle_alpha   90.00
_cell.angle_beta   90.00
_cell.angle_gamma   90.00
#
_symmetry.space_group_name_H-M   'P 1'
#
loop_
_entity.id
_entity.type
_entity.pdbx_description
1 polymer ?
#
loop_
_entity_poly.entity_id
_entity_poly.type
_entity_poly.pdbx_seq_one_letter_code
_entity_poly.pdbx_strand_id
1 'polypeptide(L)'
;MEKEHVFKKAVLQRCFTAREIQITLALLTVVALLAGICLQTVSSVLREHYGMGAVFVGGFLIIGYALIVLLIAIFFTHRLIGPFKRIEYEMKLISGGELSRRLSIRANDDLHVRNFVAYANRFIASFEQMSKDYGALNGVVSARLGEISTELLKENLDCERLKAELLALRQQVRDAGGRR
;
A
#
# COMPACT_ATOMS: atom_id res chain seq x y z
N MET A 1 -24.36 19.57 1.05
CA MET A 1 -23.24 20.52 1.19
C MET A 1 -22.02 19.94 1.90
N GLU A 2 -22.16 19.08 2.91
CA GLU A 2 -21.01 18.52 3.65
C GLU A 2 -20.08 17.62 2.82
N LYS A 3 -20.64 16.81 1.91
CA LYS A 3 -19.86 15.93 1.01
C LYS A 3 -18.97 16.71 0.02
N GLU A 4 -19.36 17.92 -0.35
CA GLU A 4 -18.63 18.75 -1.31
C GLU A 4 -17.38 19.41 -0.68
N HIS A 5 -17.48 19.79 0.60
CA HIS A 5 -16.35 20.32 1.36
C HIS A 5 -15.27 19.26 1.66
N VAL A 6 -15.69 18.02 1.94
CA VAL A 6 -14.75 16.90 2.14
C VAL A 6 -14.02 16.56 0.84
N PHE A 7 -14.72 16.61 -0.30
CA PHE A 7 -14.13 16.32 -1.61
C PHE A 7 -13.12 17.40 -2.05
N LYS A 8 -13.45 18.69 -1.87
CA LYS A 8 -12.51 19.80 -2.15
C LYS A 8 -11.23 19.72 -1.31
N LYS A 9 -11.34 19.41 -0.02
CA LYS A 9 -10.18 19.21 0.86
C LYS A 9 -9.30 18.04 0.42
N ALA A 10 -9.90 16.91 0.03
CA ALA A 10 -9.18 15.72 -0.42
C ALA A 10 -8.43 15.94 -1.76
N VAL A 11 -9.01 16.70 -2.70
CA VAL A 11 -8.38 17.02 -3.98
C VAL A 11 -7.21 17.99 -3.81
N LEU A 12 -7.38 19.02 -2.98
CA LEU A 12 -6.30 19.97 -2.65
C LEU A 12 -5.13 19.28 -1.95
N GLN A 13 -5.40 18.36 -1.02
CA GLN A 13 -4.35 17.53 -0.41
C GLN A 13 -3.58 16.70 -1.45
N ARG A 14 -4.26 16.06 -2.40
CA ARG A 14 -3.58 15.27 -3.45
C ARG A 14 -2.68 16.12 -4.35
N CYS A 15 -3.10 17.33 -4.70
CA CYS A 15 -2.31 18.24 -5.54
C CYS A 15 -1.09 18.82 -4.79
N PHE A 16 -1.23 19.09 -3.49
CA PHE A 16 -0.12 19.57 -2.66
C PHE A 16 0.98 18.50 -2.45
N THR A 17 0.62 17.22 -2.48
CA THR A 17 1.53 16.16 -1.99
C THR A 17 2.40 15.54 -3.10
N ALA A 18 1.90 15.42 -4.33
CA ALA A 18 2.77 15.08 -5.47
C ALA A 18 3.88 16.14 -5.64
N ARG A 19 3.55 17.39 -5.30
CA ARG A 19 4.50 18.49 -5.24
C ARG A 19 5.49 18.33 -4.08
N GLU A 20 5.13 17.69 -2.98
CA GLU A 20 5.97 17.54 -1.79
C GLU A 20 7.14 16.55 -1.98
N ILE A 21 6.94 15.44 -2.70
CA ILE A 21 8.05 14.55 -3.09
C ILE A 21 8.99 15.26 -4.04
N GLN A 22 8.44 15.97 -5.04
CA GLN A 22 9.23 16.76 -5.98
C GLN A 22 9.99 17.90 -5.28
N ILE A 23 9.38 18.57 -4.31
CA ILE A 23 10.01 19.60 -3.47
C ILE A 23 11.09 18.99 -2.59
N THR A 24 10.85 17.83 -1.98
CA THR A 24 11.85 17.13 -1.16
C THR A 24 13.06 16.72 -2.00
N LEU A 25 12.82 16.17 -3.20
CA LEU A 25 13.87 15.79 -4.13
C LEU A 25 14.64 17.01 -4.61
N ALA A 26 13.94 18.07 -5.03
CA ALA A 26 14.55 19.32 -5.46
C ALA A 26 15.38 19.97 -4.34
N LEU A 27 14.84 20.03 -3.13
CA LEU A 27 15.56 20.54 -1.95
C LEU A 27 16.81 19.72 -1.68
N LEU A 28 16.73 18.39 -1.76
CA LEU A 28 17.87 17.51 -1.55
C LEU A 28 18.92 17.67 -2.64
N THR A 29 18.52 17.85 -3.90
CA THR A 29 19.44 18.21 -5.00
C THR A 29 20.11 19.56 -4.75
N VAL A 30 19.36 20.57 -4.31
CA VAL A 30 19.90 21.90 -3.98
C VAL A 30 20.90 21.80 -2.82
N VAL A 31 20.59 21.04 -1.77
CA VAL A 31 21.49 20.80 -0.64
C VAL A 31 22.76 20.05 -1.09
N ALA A 32 22.64 19.05 -1.95
CA ALA A 32 23.78 18.33 -2.50
C ALA A 32 24.70 19.24 -3.34
N LEU A 33 24.11 20.12 -4.17
CA LEU A 33 24.85 21.10 -4.96
C LEU A 33 25.55 22.13 -4.06
N LEU A 34 24.86 22.66 -3.05
CA LEU A 34 25.44 23.57 -2.06
C LEU A 34 26.59 22.91 -1.29
N ALA A 35 26.42 21.65 -0.87
CA ALA A 35 27.47 20.89 -0.21
C ALA A 35 28.67 20.68 -1.13
N GLY A 36 28.45 20.39 -2.42
CA GLY A 36 29.51 20.28 -3.43
C GLY A 36 30.28 21.58 -3.61
N ILE A 37 29.59 22.71 -3.78
CA ILE A 37 30.21 24.05 -3.90
C ILE A 37 31.00 24.40 -2.63
N CYS A 38 30.45 24.11 -1.45
CA CYS A 38 31.13 24.30 -0.18
C CYS A 38 32.41 23.45 -0.09
N LEU A 39 32.34 22.18 -0.47
CA LEU A 39 33.50 21.29 -0.51
C LEU A 39 34.58 21.80 -1.48
N GLN A 40 34.16 22.33 -2.63
CA GLN A 40 35.05 22.88 -3.65
C GLN A 40 35.76 24.16 -3.21
N THR A 41 35.04 25.06 -2.52
CA THR A 41 35.62 26.31 -1.97
C THR A 41 36.57 26.01 -0.82
N VAL A 42 36.23 25.09 0.08
CA VAL A 42 37.16 24.61 1.12
C VAL A 42 38.40 24.01 0.46
N SER A 43 38.22 23.18 -0.57
CA SER A 43 39.32 22.57 -1.32
C SER A 43 40.23 23.60 -2.00
N SER A 44 39.71 24.71 -2.53
CA SER A 44 40.54 25.75 -3.14
C SER A 44 41.36 26.51 -2.10
N VAL A 45 40.74 26.86 -0.97
CA VAL A 45 41.43 27.51 0.15
C VAL A 45 42.52 26.63 0.74
N LEU A 46 42.26 25.33 0.90
CA LEU A 46 43.26 24.37 1.40
C LEU A 46 44.48 24.27 0.46
N ARG A 47 44.26 24.34 -0.84
CA ARG A 47 45.34 24.30 -1.83
C ARG A 47 46.17 25.59 -1.82
N GLU A 48 45.50 26.74 -1.78
CA GLU A 48 46.14 28.06 -1.87
C GLU A 48 46.85 28.46 -0.58
N HIS A 49 46.24 28.22 0.58
CA HIS A 49 46.75 28.72 1.86
C HIS A 49 47.71 27.74 2.56
N TYR A 50 47.49 26.43 2.41
CA TYR A 50 48.33 25.41 3.05
C TYR A 50 49.33 24.76 2.09
N GLY A 51 49.34 25.15 0.82
CA GLY A 51 50.24 24.57 -0.19
C GLY A 51 50.08 23.05 -0.37
N MET A 52 48.92 22.50 0.01
CA MET A 52 48.70 21.06 -0.04
C MET A 52 48.75 20.54 -1.48
N GLY A 53 49.47 19.42 -1.67
CA GLY A 53 49.65 18.81 -2.97
C GLY A 53 48.33 18.37 -3.61
N ALA A 54 48.25 18.46 -4.94
CA ALA A 54 47.02 18.17 -5.71
C ALA A 54 46.43 16.78 -5.45
N VAL A 55 47.29 15.79 -5.15
CA VAL A 55 46.87 14.41 -4.81
C VAL A 55 46.08 14.37 -3.51
N PHE A 56 46.51 15.10 -2.48
CA PHE A 56 45.85 15.13 -1.18
C PHE A 56 44.48 15.83 -1.26
N VAL A 57 44.45 16.98 -1.95
CA VAL A 57 43.22 17.75 -2.19
C VAL A 57 42.21 16.95 -3.03
N GLY A 58 42.67 16.24 -4.05
CA GLY A 58 41.84 15.33 -4.86
C GLY A 58 41.25 14.18 -4.04
N GLY A 59 42.07 13.54 -3.18
CA GLY A 59 41.61 12.51 -2.27
C GLY A 59 40.54 13.00 -1.29
N PHE A 60 40.73 14.19 -0.71
CA PHE A 60 39.76 14.82 0.17
C PHE A 60 38.41 15.08 -0.53
N LEU A 61 38.44 15.59 -1.76
CA LEU A 61 37.23 15.81 -2.56
C LEU A 61 36.47 14.50 -2.81
N ILE A 62 37.16 13.43 -3.21
CA ILE A 62 36.54 12.12 -3.47
C ILE A 62 35.85 11.59 -2.21
N ILE A 63 36.54 11.66 -1.06
CA ILE A 63 35.98 11.22 0.23
C ILE A 63 34.77 12.08 0.63
N GLY A 64 34.86 13.39 0.47
CA GLY A 64 33.77 14.32 0.78
C GLY A 64 32.53 14.04 -0.07
N TYR A 65 32.68 13.84 -1.38
CA TYR A 65 31.57 13.46 -2.25
C TYR A 65 30.98 12.10 -1.90
N ALA A 66 31.83 11.10 -1.60
CA ALA A 66 31.36 9.78 -1.18
C ALA A 66 30.50 9.87 0.10
N LEU A 67 30.90 10.69 1.07
CA LEU A 67 30.11 10.94 2.28
C LEU A 67 28.77 11.62 1.99
N ILE A 68 28.73 12.62 1.11
CA ILE A 68 27.47 13.27 0.71
C ILE A 68 26.50 12.26 0.11
N VAL A 69 26.99 11.41 -0.82
CA VAL A 69 26.18 10.36 -1.45
C VAL A 69 25.69 9.35 -0.41
N LEU A 70 26.55 8.94 0.52
CA LEU A 70 26.19 8.02 1.60
C LEU A 70 25.07 8.59 2.49
N LEU A 71 25.16 9.86 2.89
CA LEU A 71 24.14 10.52 3.70
C LEU A 71 22.79 10.58 2.98
N ILE A 72 22.80 10.91 1.69
CA ILE A 72 21.60 10.91 0.86
C ILE A 72 20.99 9.50 0.80
N ALA A 73 21.80 8.47 0.57
CA ALA A 73 21.33 7.08 0.51
C ALA A 73 20.70 6.63 1.85
N ILE A 74 21.31 6.98 2.97
CA ILE A 74 20.77 6.70 4.32
C ILE A 74 19.42 7.41 4.52
N PHE A 75 19.33 8.68 4.13
CA PHE A 75 18.11 9.46 4.24
C PHE A 75 16.95 8.82 3.46
N PHE A 76 17.17 8.44 2.20
CA PHE A 76 16.16 7.76 1.40
C PHE A 76 15.79 6.39 1.98
N THR A 77 16.78 5.63 2.46
CA THR A 77 16.55 4.32 3.06
C THR A 77 15.66 4.43 4.30
N HIS A 78 15.96 5.35 5.20
CA HIS A 78 15.18 5.49 6.42
C HIS A 78 13.77 6.02 6.15
N ARG A 79 13.61 6.97 5.20
CA ARG A 79 12.32 7.60 4.91
C ARG A 79 11.39 6.74 4.04
N LEU A 80 11.93 6.00 3.07
CA LEU A 80 11.13 5.20 2.14
C LEU A 80 11.09 3.72 2.52
N ILE A 81 12.24 3.08 2.73
CA ILE A 81 12.30 1.61 2.87
C ILE A 81 11.65 1.13 4.18
N GLY A 82 11.75 1.91 5.26
CA GLY A 82 11.16 1.56 6.56
C GLY A 82 9.66 1.27 6.51
N PRO A 83 8.83 2.22 6.05
CA PRO A 83 7.39 2.01 5.87
C PRO A 83 7.04 0.82 4.97
N PHE A 84 7.76 0.64 3.85
CA PHE A 84 7.52 -0.48 2.93
C PHE A 84 7.79 -1.84 3.58
N LYS A 85 8.87 -1.99 4.35
CA LYS A 85 9.15 -3.24 5.08
C LYS A 85 8.06 -3.59 6.10
N ARG A 86 7.47 -2.59 6.75
CA ARG A 86 6.35 -2.81 7.67
C ARG A 86 5.11 -3.31 6.93
N ILE A 87 4.76 -2.64 5.82
CA ILE A 87 3.64 -3.04 4.98
C ILE A 87 3.84 -4.46 4.46
N GLU A 88 5.04 -4.79 3.99
CA GLU A 88 5.38 -6.13 3.50
C GLU A 88 5.15 -7.20 4.58
N TYR A 89 5.63 -6.95 5.81
CA TYR A 89 5.43 -7.86 6.92
C TYR A 89 3.95 -8.07 7.25
N GLU A 90 3.17 -6.98 7.33
CA GLU A 90 1.74 -7.07 7.63
C GLU A 90 0.94 -7.70 6.47
N MET A 91 1.30 -7.42 5.21
CA MET A 91 0.72 -8.10 4.04
C MET A 91 1.02 -9.60 4.03
N LYS A 92 2.23 -10.00 4.44
CA LYS A 92 2.60 -11.41 4.55
C LYS A 92 1.71 -12.14 5.57
N LEU A 93 1.41 -11.52 6.71
CA LEU A 93 0.47 -12.06 7.70
C LEU A 93 -0.95 -12.18 7.14
N ILE A 94 -1.43 -11.15 6.42
CA ILE A 94 -2.76 -11.17 5.79
C ILE A 94 -2.84 -12.29 4.74
N SER A 95 -1.77 -12.50 3.96
CA SER A 95 -1.69 -13.61 3.00
C SER A 95 -1.70 -14.99 3.67
N GLY A 96 -1.31 -15.07 4.95
CA GLY A 96 -1.42 -16.27 5.79
C GLY A 96 -2.85 -16.57 6.29
N GLY A 97 -3.84 -15.73 5.95
CA GLY A 97 -5.25 -15.94 6.30
C GLY A 97 -5.75 -15.07 7.46
N GLU A 98 -4.91 -14.24 8.08
CA GLU A 98 -5.31 -13.29 9.12
C GLU A 98 -5.97 -12.03 8.52
N LEU A 99 -7.16 -12.18 7.93
CA LEU A 99 -7.90 -11.08 7.29
C LEU A 99 -8.42 -10.01 8.28
N SER A 100 -8.41 -10.28 9.59
CA SER A 100 -8.79 -9.32 10.63
C SER A 100 -7.73 -8.24 10.87
N ARG A 101 -6.48 -8.49 10.47
CA ARG A 101 -5.42 -7.48 10.57
C ARG A 101 -5.62 -6.35 9.57
N ARG A 102 -5.13 -5.18 9.96
CA ARG A 102 -5.10 -3.98 9.13
C ARG A 102 -3.68 -3.48 9.03
N LEU A 103 -3.36 -2.92 7.88
CA LEU A 103 -2.09 -2.29 7.62
C LEU A 103 -1.96 -1.02 8.48
N SER A 104 -0.86 -0.90 9.22
CA SER A 104 -0.58 0.20 10.13
C SER A 104 0.65 0.99 9.69
N ILE A 105 0.55 2.31 9.77
CA ILE A 105 1.64 3.21 9.38
C ILE A 105 1.68 4.42 10.32
N ARG A 106 2.85 5.06 10.49
CA ARG A 106 2.98 6.21 11.38
C ARG A 106 2.37 7.45 10.75
N ALA A 107 1.91 8.39 11.57
CA ALA A 107 1.31 9.63 11.09
C ALA A 107 2.30 10.51 10.29
N ASN A 108 3.59 10.42 10.61
CA ASN A 108 4.68 11.17 9.98
C ASN A 108 5.28 10.46 8.75
N ASP A 109 4.83 9.25 8.42
CA ASP A 109 5.26 8.58 7.21
C ASP A 109 4.62 9.28 5.99
N ASP A 110 5.24 9.07 4.82
CA ASP A 110 4.83 9.71 3.59
C ASP A 110 3.34 9.52 3.29
N LEU A 111 2.66 10.60 2.88
CA LEU A 111 1.22 10.59 2.66
C LEU A 111 0.80 9.60 1.56
N HIS A 112 1.62 9.37 0.52
CA HIS A 112 1.30 8.39 -0.51
C HIS A 112 1.26 6.98 0.07
N VAL A 113 2.21 6.66 0.93
CA VAL A 113 2.23 5.37 1.61
C VAL A 113 1.03 5.27 2.55
N ARG A 114 0.66 6.35 3.26
CA ARG A 114 -0.57 6.39 4.08
C ARG A 114 -1.85 6.18 3.28
N ASN A 115 -1.97 6.83 2.12
CA ASN A 115 -3.12 6.67 1.23
C ASN A 115 -3.18 5.27 0.65
N PHE A 116 -2.04 4.72 0.23
CA PHE A 116 -1.93 3.33 -0.22
C PHE A 116 -2.42 2.36 0.86
N VAL A 117 -1.93 2.52 2.10
CA VAL A 117 -2.37 1.74 3.26
C VAL A 117 -3.89 1.86 3.49
N ALA A 118 -4.45 3.07 3.35
CA ALA A 118 -5.89 3.26 3.48
C ALA A 118 -6.69 2.54 2.39
N TYR A 119 -6.24 2.58 1.13
CA TYR A 119 -6.89 1.85 0.04
C TYR A 119 -6.74 0.34 0.20
N ALA A 120 -5.56 -0.14 0.56
CA ALA A 120 -5.31 -1.54 0.83
C ALA A 120 -6.19 -2.05 1.97
N ASN A 121 -6.34 -1.28 3.06
CA ASN A 121 -7.26 -1.62 4.15
C ASN A 121 -8.73 -1.69 3.71
N ARG A 122 -9.18 -0.80 2.82
CA ARG A 122 -10.52 -0.89 2.23
C ARG A 122 -10.67 -2.14 1.37
N PHE A 123 -9.68 -2.45 0.56
CA PHE A 123 -9.66 -3.67 -0.24
C PHE A 123 -9.74 -4.92 0.63
N ILE A 124 -8.94 -5.00 1.70
CA ILE A 124 -8.97 -6.11 2.66
C ILE A 124 -10.35 -6.21 3.31
N ALA A 125 -10.96 -5.10 3.72
CA ALA A 125 -12.30 -5.10 4.30
C ALA A 125 -13.37 -5.60 3.32
N SER A 126 -13.30 -5.16 2.05
CA SER A 126 -14.21 -5.65 1.00
C SER A 126 -14.00 -7.15 0.75
N PHE A 127 -12.75 -7.62 0.76
CA PHE A 127 -12.44 -9.03 0.59
C PHE A 127 -12.93 -9.89 1.76
N GLU A 128 -12.77 -9.41 2.99
CA GLU A 128 -13.30 -10.05 4.19
C GLU A 128 -14.83 -10.18 4.14
N GLN A 129 -15.52 -9.11 3.74
CA GLN A 129 -16.97 -9.14 3.57
C GLN A 129 -17.38 -10.14 2.48
N MET A 130 -16.71 -10.11 1.33
CA MET A 130 -16.97 -11.04 0.23
C MET A 130 -16.76 -12.50 0.65
N SER A 131 -15.72 -12.77 1.45
CA SER A 131 -15.46 -14.11 1.99
C SER A 131 -16.57 -14.57 2.93
N LYS A 132 -17.08 -13.69 3.79
CA LYS A 132 -18.23 -13.99 4.67
C LYS A 132 -19.50 -14.26 3.88
N ASP A 133 -19.80 -13.41 2.89
CA ASP A 133 -20.98 -13.56 2.05
C ASP A 133 -20.93 -14.88 1.26
N TYR A 134 -19.74 -15.25 0.76
CA TYR A 134 -19.53 -16.52 0.07
C TYR A 134 -19.69 -17.73 1.02
N GLY A 135 -19.15 -17.64 2.24
CA GLY A 135 -19.33 -18.68 3.26
C GLY A 135 -20.79 -18.88 3.65
N ALA A 136 -21.55 -17.79 3.82
CA ALA A 136 -22.99 -17.84 4.09
C ALA A 136 -23.77 -18.46 2.94
N LEU A 137 -23.48 -18.04 1.69
CA LEU A 137 -24.11 -18.61 0.50
C LEU A 137 -23.82 -20.11 0.37
N ASN A 138 -22.56 -20.51 0.55
CA ASN A 138 -22.19 -21.92 0.49
C ASN A 138 -22.90 -22.73 1.59
N GLY A 139 -23.03 -22.20 2.81
CA GLY A 139 -23.80 -22.82 3.88
C GLY A 139 -25.27 -23.03 3.52
N VAL A 140 -25.92 -22.02 2.94
CA VAL A 140 -27.32 -22.12 2.47
C VAL A 140 -27.44 -23.16 1.35
N VAL A 141 -26.55 -23.14 0.37
CA VAL A 141 -26.56 -24.08 -0.76
C VAL A 141 -26.34 -25.52 -0.29
N SER A 142 -25.36 -25.75 0.59
CA SER A 142 -25.11 -27.08 1.17
C SER A 142 -26.29 -27.58 1.99
N ALA A 143 -26.93 -26.72 2.80
CA ALA A 143 -28.11 -27.09 3.58
C ALA A 143 -29.28 -27.47 2.66
N ARG A 144 -29.58 -26.66 1.64
CA ARG A 144 -30.65 -26.93 0.67
C ARG A 144 -30.41 -28.18 -0.16
N LEU A 145 -29.17 -28.42 -0.59
CA LEU A 145 -28.81 -29.67 -1.27
C LEU A 145 -28.98 -30.89 -0.35
N GLY A 146 -28.65 -30.74 0.93
CA GLY A 146 -28.90 -31.77 1.95
C GLY A 146 -30.40 -32.07 2.10
N GLU A 147 -31.24 -31.04 2.22
CA GLU A 147 -32.71 -31.19 2.28
C GLU A 147 -33.25 -31.91 1.04
N ILE A 148 -32.88 -31.46 -0.16
CA ILE A 148 -33.27 -32.07 -1.44
C ILE A 148 -32.80 -33.53 -1.51
N SER A 149 -31.57 -33.82 -1.09
CA SER A 149 -31.05 -35.18 -1.06
C SER A 149 -31.82 -36.08 -0.10
N THR A 150 -32.29 -35.57 1.04
CA THR A 150 -33.11 -36.34 1.98
C THR A 150 -34.54 -36.54 1.48
N GLU A 151 -35.11 -35.57 0.75
CA GLU A 151 -36.42 -35.72 0.11
C GLU A 151 -36.38 -36.73 -1.05
N LEU A 152 -35.28 -36.77 -1.82
CA LEU A 152 -35.07 -37.77 -2.87
C LEU A 152 -35.03 -39.21 -2.36
N LEU A 153 -34.76 -39.43 -1.06
CA LEU A 153 -34.73 -40.74 -0.43
C LEU A 153 -36.11 -41.19 0.10
N LYS A 154 -37.14 -40.34 0.05
CA LYS A 154 -38.50 -40.69 0.51
C LYS A 154 -39.29 -41.39 -0.61
N GLU A 155 -40.11 -42.38 -0.25
CA GLU A 155 -40.94 -43.16 -1.20
C GLU A 155 -42.01 -42.34 -1.93
N ASN A 156 -42.46 -41.22 -1.38
CA ASN A 156 -43.41 -40.29 -2.03
C ASN A 156 -42.67 -39.02 -2.45
N LEU A 157 -42.25 -39.00 -3.70
CA LEU A 157 -41.40 -37.95 -4.27
C LEU A 157 -42.25 -36.98 -5.09
N ASP A 158 -42.36 -35.73 -4.63
CA ASP A 158 -43.03 -34.66 -5.35
C ASP A 158 -42.03 -33.96 -6.29
N CYS A 159 -41.91 -34.53 -7.49
CA CYS A 159 -40.92 -34.14 -8.50
C CYS A 159 -41.07 -32.68 -8.96
N GLU A 160 -42.29 -32.16 -8.98
CA GLU A 160 -42.58 -30.76 -9.36
C GLU A 160 -42.07 -29.78 -8.29
N ARG A 161 -42.30 -30.09 -7.01
CA ARG A 161 -41.79 -29.28 -5.90
C ARG A 161 -40.27 -29.26 -5.87
N LEU A 162 -39.63 -30.41 -6.03
CA LEU A 162 -38.16 -30.52 -6.02
C LEU A 162 -37.53 -29.70 -7.16
N LYS A 163 -38.13 -29.74 -8.35
CA LYS A 163 -37.70 -28.97 -9.52
C LYS A 163 -37.85 -27.47 -9.29
N ALA A 164 -38.93 -27.03 -8.65
CA ALA A 164 -39.13 -25.63 -8.29
C ALA A 164 -38.09 -25.13 -7.29
N GLU A 165 -37.76 -25.94 -6.26
CA GLU A 165 -36.73 -25.61 -5.27
C GLU A 165 -35.32 -25.55 -5.89
N LEU A 166 -34.99 -26.46 -6.80
CA LEU A 166 -33.73 -26.43 -7.57
C LEU A 166 -33.61 -25.19 -8.48
N LEU A 167 -34.70 -24.80 -9.13
CA LEU A 167 -34.74 -23.58 -9.95
C LEU A 167 -34.58 -22.32 -9.09
N ALA A 168 -35.25 -22.27 -7.94
CA ALA A 168 -35.11 -21.17 -6.98
C ALA A 168 -33.68 -21.06 -6.43
N LEU A 169 -33.04 -22.19 -6.10
CA LEU A 169 -31.66 -22.24 -5.66
C LEU A 169 -30.69 -21.76 -6.76
N ARG A 170 -30.89 -22.24 -7.99
CA ARG A 170 -30.10 -21.80 -9.16
C ARG A 170 -30.22 -20.28 -9.37
N GLN A 171 -31.43 -19.73 -9.21
CA GLN A 171 -31.67 -18.31 -9.36
C GLN A 171 -30.98 -17.51 -8.25
N GLN A 172 -31.05 -17.95 -6.98
CA GLN A 172 -30.32 -17.33 -5.87
C GLN A 172 -28.80 -17.31 -6.09
N VAL A 173 -28.21 -18.41 -6.55
CA VAL A 173 -26.77 -18.47 -6.85
C VAL A 173 -26.40 -17.53 -8.00
N ARG A 174 -27.25 -17.44 -9.03
CA ARG A 174 -27.05 -16.53 -10.16
C ARG A 174 -27.14 -15.06 -9.73
N ASP A 175 -28.10 -14.71 -8.90
CA ASP A 175 -28.30 -13.33 -8.43
C ASP A 175 -27.23 -12.90 -7.42
N ALA A 176 -26.66 -13.85 -6.67
CA ALA A 176 -25.50 -13.62 -5.81
C ALA A 176 -24.20 -13.48 -6.63
N GLY A 177 -24.03 -14.23 -7.72
CA GLY A 177 -22.88 -14.13 -8.61
C GLY A 177 -22.90 -12.91 -9.55
N GLY A 178 -24.07 -12.37 -9.85
CA GLY A 178 -24.29 -11.27 -10.80
C GLY A 178 -24.19 -9.84 -10.23
N ARG A 179 -24.12 -9.66 -8.90
CA ARG A 179 -23.95 -8.34 -8.26
C ARG A 179 -22.48 -7.88 -8.23
N ARG A 180 -21.81 -7.85 -9.37
CA ARG A 180 -20.50 -7.23 -9.54
C ARG A 180 -20.60 -5.94 -10.33
#